data_AF-A0A7K2QGQ8-F1
#
_entry.id   AF-A0A7K2QGQ8-F1
#
_cell.length_a   1.000
_cell.length_b   1.000
_cell.length_c   1.000
_cell.angle_alpha   90.00
_cell.angle_beta   90.00
_cell.angle_gamma   90.00
#
_symmetry.space_group_name_H-M   'P 1'
#
loop_
_entity.id
_entity.type
_entity.pdbx_description
1 polymer ?
#
loop_
_entity_poly.entity_id
_entity_poly.type
_entity_poly.pdbx_seq_one_letter_code
_entity_poly.pdbx_strand_id
1 'polypeptide(L)'
;RDFGHTGMAIAATMHVAETSRIQGRDLYPQFKDRFRYALGFHAQYELGAKVPSWLCGGSLAKGIGPATEVGYNALHTRLGIGMENTRKLTEGRRPAGTENHFEAWETLTHADNPN
;
A
#
# COMPACT_ATOMS: atom_id res chain seq x y z
N ARG A 1 12.11 -12.41 4.34
CA ARG A 1 10.70 -12.59 3.90
C ARG A 1 10.55 -11.96 2.53
N ASP A 2 9.68 -12.51 1.68
CA ASP A 2 9.38 -11.97 0.36
C ASP A 2 8.28 -10.89 0.42
N PHE A 3 8.58 -9.72 -0.15
CA PHE A 3 7.65 -8.60 -0.25
C PHE A 3 6.72 -8.71 -1.44
N GLY A 4 7.04 -9.50 -2.48
CA GLY A 4 6.15 -9.70 -3.62
C GLY A 4 4.80 -10.29 -3.21
N HIS A 5 4.81 -11.48 -2.60
CA HIS A 5 3.58 -12.12 -2.10
C HIS A 5 2.90 -11.31 -0.99
N THR A 6 3.68 -10.57 -0.19
CA THR A 6 3.11 -9.72 0.85
C THR A 6 2.40 -8.50 0.25
N GLY A 7 2.95 -7.93 -0.82
CA GLY A 7 2.34 -6.87 -1.62
C GLY A 7 1.00 -7.32 -2.18
N MET A 8 0.95 -8.50 -2.81
CA MET A 8 -0.31 -9.07 -3.30
C MET A 8 -1.38 -9.19 -2.20
N ALA A 9 -1.00 -9.66 -1.00
CA ALA A 9 -1.94 -9.74 0.11
C ALA A 9 -2.44 -8.36 0.58
N ILE A 10 -1.56 -7.35 0.57
CA ILE A 10 -1.94 -5.96 0.89
C ILE A 10 -2.89 -5.42 -0.17
N ALA A 11 -2.56 -5.55 -1.46
CA ALA A 11 -3.40 -5.08 -2.56
C ALA A 11 -4.79 -5.72 -2.53
N ALA A 12 -4.87 -7.05 -2.40
CA ALA A 12 -6.14 -7.76 -2.29
C ALA A 12 -6.97 -7.27 -1.09
N THR A 13 -6.33 -6.99 0.05
CA THR A 13 -7.01 -6.42 1.22
C THR A 13 -7.54 -5.01 0.92
N MET A 14 -6.76 -4.17 0.24
CA MET A 14 -7.17 -2.82 -0.14
C MET A 14 -8.31 -2.85 -1.17
N HIS A 15 -8.29 -3.78 -2.13
CA HIS A 15 -9.38 -3.97 -3.09
C HIS A 15 -10.69 -4.39 -2.43
N VAL A 16 -10.63 -5.25 -1.41
CA VAL A 16 -11.83 -5.60 -0.61
C VAL A 16 -12.35 -4.38 0.16
N ALA A 17 -11.45 -3.61 0.79
CA ALA A 17 -11.83 -2.39 1.49
C ALA A 17 -12.46 -1.35 0.55
N GLU A 18 -11.88 -1.17 -0.64
CA GLU A 18 -12.37 -0.23 -1.65
C GLU A 18 -13.71 -0.69 -2.23
N THR A 19 -13.84 -1.97 -2.56
CA THR A 19 -15.10 -2.54 -3.04
C THR A 19 -16.22 -2.38 -2.00
N SER A 20 -15.94 -2.71 -0.73
CA SER A 20 -16.89 -2.51 0.36
C SER A 20 -17.31 -1.04 0.47
N ARG A 21 -16.36 -0.12 0.38
CA ARG A 21 -16.62 1.33 0.43
C ARG A 21 -17.51 1.78 -0.72
N ILE A 22 -17.20 1.37 -1.95
CA ILE A 22 -18.00 1.66 -3.16
C ILE A 22 -19.42 1.11 -3.01
N GLN A 23 -19.59 -0.03 -2.35
CA GLN A 23 -20.88 -0.65 -2.05
C GLN A 23 -21.60 -0.04 -0.83
N GLY A 24 -21.12 1.08 -0.30
CA GLY A 24 -21.79 1.84 0.77
C GLY A 24 -21.37 1.45 2.19
N ARG A 25 -20.36 0.58 2.36
CA ARG A 25 -19.78 0.24 3.67
C ARG A 25 -18.30 0.58 3.73
N ASP A 26 -17.99 1.74 4.30
CA ASP A 26 -16.61 2.17 4.47
C ASP A 26 -15.90 1.42 5.63
N LEU A 27 -14.89 0.62 5.27
CA LEU A 27 -14.07 -0.13 6.23
C LEU A 27 -12.79 0.63 6.63
N TYR A 28 -12.39 1.67 5.89
CA TYR A 28 -11.12 2.35 6.13
C TYR A 28 -11.02 2.96 7.53
N PRO A 29 -12.03 3.66 8.07
CA PRO A 29 -11.95 4.22 9.42
C PRO A 29 -11.71 3.18 10.52
N GLN A 30 -12.27 1.97 10.36
CA GLN A 30 -12.14 0.88 11.32
C GLN A 30 -10.76 0.23 11.30
N PHE A 31 -10.16 0.10 10.11
CA PHE A 31 -8.89 -0.63 9.94
C PHE A 31 -7.69 0.27 9.64
N LYS A 32 -7.88 1.60 9.66
CA LYS A 32 -6.87 2.60 9.28
C LYS A 32 -5.50 2.36 9.88
N ASP A 33 -5.42 1.99 11.15
CA ASP A 33 -4.12 1.81 11.82
C ASP A 33 -3.41 0.56 11.30
N ARG A 34 -4.14 -0.55 11.08
CA ARG A 34 -3.56 -1.76 10.50
C ARG A 34 -3.05 -1.50 9.08
N PHE A 35 -3.82 -0.81 8.26
CA PHE A 35 -3.45 -0.47 6.90
C PHE A 35 -2.25 0.49 6.87
N ARG A 36 -2.29 1.54 7.71
CA ARG A 36 -1.22 2.51 7.85
C ARG A 36 0.10 1.84 8.24
N TYR A 37 0.09 0.96 9.24
CA TYR A 37 1.30 0.29 9.68
C TYR A 37 1.81 -0.74 8.68
N ALA A 38 0.93 -1.49 8.02
CA ALA A 38 1.33 -2.42 6.97
C ALA A 38 2.01 -1.68 5.80
N LEU A 39 1.37 -0.65 5.27
CA LEU A 39 1.90 0.15 4.16
C LEU A 39 3.20 0.87 4.57
N GLY A 40 3.22 1.49 5.75
CA GLY A 40 4.37 2.24 6.24
C GLY A 40 5.60 1.37 6.50
N PHE A 41 5.41 0.19 7.10
CA PHE A 41 6.48 -0.76 7.38
C PHE A 41 7.15 -1.24 6.08
N HIS A 42 6.36 -1.67 5.10
CA HIS A 42 6.94 -2.18 3.86
C HIS A 42 7.56 -1.04 3.04
N ALA A 43 6.91 0.13 3.00
CA ALA A 43 7.47 1.30 2.31
C ALA A 43 8.81 1.73 2.89
N GLN A 44 8.97 1.70 4.21
CA GLN A 44 10.23 2.00 4.88
C GLN A 44 11.40 1.12 4.37
N TYR A 45 11.20 -0.19 4.26
CA TYR A 45 12.27 -1.11 3.81
C TYR A 45 12.47 -1.11 2.30
N GLU A 46 11.40 -0.91 1.53
CA GLU A 46 11.48 -0.63 0.09
C GLU A 46 12.37 0.59 -0.21
N LEU A 47 12.21 1.66 0.59
CA LEU A 47 13.01 2.88 0.50
C LEU A 47 14.45 2.73 1.03
N GLY A 48 14.84 1.53 1.48
CA GLY A 48 16.23 1.22 1.81
C GLY A 48 16.62 1.38 3.28
N ALA A 49 15.65 1.45 4.20
CA ALA A 49 15.98 1.39 5.62
C ALA A 49 16.77 0.11 5.98
N LYS A 50 17.70 0.22 6.92
CA LYS A 50 18.48 -0.92 7.40
C LYS A 50 17.55 -1.95 8.05
N VAL A 51 17.60 -3.18 7.57
CA VAL A 51 16.82 -4.29 8.14
C VAL A 51 17.49 -4.74 9.44
N PRO A 52 16.79 -4.73 10.59
CA PRO A 52 17.36 -5.20 11.84
C PRO A 52 17.49 -6.73 11.85
N SER A 53 18.44 -7.26 12.62
CA SER A 53 18.73 -8.71 12.67
C SER A 53 17.55 -9.57 13.12
N TRP A 54 16.67 -9.05 13.98
CA TRP A 54 15.47 -9.74 14.42
C TRP A 54 14.44 -9.92 13.30
N LEU A 55 14.47 -9.07 12.27
CA LEU A 55 13.54 -9.13 11.14
C LEU A 55 14.11 -10.01 10.05
N CYS A 56 13.68 -11.27 10.01
CA CYS A 56 14.09 -12.24 8.99
C CYS A 56 15.62 -12.41 8.89
N GLY A 57 16.33 -12.37 10.03
CA GLY A 57 17.79 -12.49 10.05
C GLY A 57 18.52 -11.28 9.44
N GLY A 58 17.87 -10.13 9.33
CA GLY A 58 18.46 -8.93 8.72
C GLY A 58 18.36 -8.89 7.19
N SER A 59 17.56 -9.76 6.57
CA SER A 59 17.40 -9.80 5.12
C SER A 59 15.94 -9.90 4.66
N LEU A 60 15.61 -9.10 3.66
CA LEU A 60 14.30 -9.04 3.02
C LEU A 60 14.48 -9.10 1.51
N ALA A 61 13.68 -9.92 0.83
CA ALA A 61 13.54 -9.85 -0.62
C ALA A 61 12.51 -8.76 -0.91
N LYS A 62 13.00 -7.59 -1.35
CA LYS A 62 12.18 -6.43 -1.68
C LYS A 62 11.47 -6.63 -3.03
N GLY A 63 10.46 -5.82 -3.28
CA GLY A 63 9.62 -5.86 -4.47
C GLY A 63 8.15 -5.92 -4.12
N ILE A 64 7.63 -4.95 -3.35
CA ILE A 64 6.20 -4.91 -2.97
C ILE A 64 5.23 -4.66 -4.15
N GLY A 65 5.75 -4.41 -5.36
CA GLY A 65 4.91 -4.11 -6.53
C GLY A 65 4.20 -2.75 -6.42
N PRO A 66 3.06 -2.58 -7.13
CA PRO A 66 2.26 -1.35 -7.13
C PRO A 66 1.24 -1.26 -5.98
N ALA A 67 1.26 -2.21 -5.04
CA ALA A 67 0.25 -2.48 -4.00
C ALA A 67 -0.09 -1.35 -3.01
N THR A 68 0.56 -0.18 -3.11
CA THR A 68 0.37 0.91 -2.17
C THR A 68 -0.70 1.90 -2.57
N GLU A 69 -1.05 2.02 -3.85
CA GLU A 69 -1.83 3.15 -4.40
C GLU A 69 -3.24 3.25 -3.79
N VAL A 70 -4.05 2.19 -3.86
CA VAL A 70 -5.44 2.20 -3.36
C VAL A 70 -5.50 2.57 -1.88
N GLY A 71 -4.70 1.89 -1.06
CA GLY A 71 -4.65 2.13 0.38
C GLY A 71 -4.06 3.49 0.75
N TYR A 72 -3.03 3.94 0.01
CA TYR A 72 -2.45 5.27 0.19
C TYR A 72 -3.49 6.35 -0.10
N ASN A 73 -4.21 6.29 -1.22
CA ASN A 73 -5.24 7.27 -1.54
C ASN A 73 -6.35 7.30 -0.47
N ALA A 74 -6.81 6.13 -0.03
CA ALA A 74 -7.85 6.05 0.98
C ALA A 74 -7.44 6.71 2.32
N LEU A 75 -6.25 6.39 2.81
CA LEU A 75 -5.79 6.87 4.11
C LEU A 75 -5.28 8.31 4.05
N HIS A 76 -4.51 8.65 3.02
CA HIS A 76 -3.90 9.97 2.88
C HIS A 76 -4.89 10.99 2.32
N THR A 77 -5.40 10.76 1.12
CA THR A 77 -6.26 11.72 0.41
C THR A 77 -7.62 11.86 1.09
N ARG A 78 -8.30 10.75 1.36
CA ARG A 78 -9.68 10.79 1.89
C ARG A 78 -9.76 10.96 3.40
N LEU A 79 -8.86 10.34 4.17
CA LEU A 79 -8.85 10.41 5.64
C LEU A 79 -7.84 11.40 6.23
N GLY A 80 -7.00 12.06 5.42
CA GLY A 80 -6.05 13.08 5.89
C GLY A 80 -4.91 12.53 6.75
N ILE A 81 -4.61 11.24 6.68
CA ILE A 81 -3.58 10.61 7.52
C ILE A 81 -2.19 10.82 6.90
N GLY A 82 -1.26 11.35 7.70
CA GLY A 82 0.15 11.48 7.30
C GLY A 82 0.84 10.12 7.16
N MET A 83 1.37 9.82 5.97
CA MET A 83 1.98 8.54 5.62
C MET A 83 3.30 8.70 4.83
N GLU A 84 4.27 9.43 5.39
CA GLU A 84 5.45 9.93 4.66
C GLU A 84 6.21 8.90 3.82
N ASN A 85 6.57 7.73 4.39
CA ASN A 85 7.27 6.70 3.63
C ASN A 85 6.40 6.10 2.52
N THR A 86 5.12 5.85 2.80
CA THR A 86 4.17 5.33 1.80
C THR A 86 3.93 6.35 0.70
N ARG A 87 3.81 7.64 1.04
CA ARG A 87 3.74 8.76 0.09
C ARG A 87 4.94 8.73 -0.85
N LYS A 88 6.14 8.82 -0.28
CA LYS A 88 7.38 8.87 -1.06
C LYS A 88 7.52 7.66 -1.99
N LEU A 89 7.16 6.47 -1.51
CA LEU A 89 7.21 5.26 -2.31
C LEU A 89 6.16 5.27 -3.45
N THR A 90 4.91 5.59 -3.12
CA THR A 90 3.78 5.54 -4.06
C THR A 90 3.96 6.59 -5.13
N GLU A 91 4.08 7.86 -4.74
CA GLU A 91 4.24 8.98 -5.67
C GLU A 91 5.52 8.87 -6.51
N GLY A 92 6.62 8.40 -5.91
CA GLY A 92 7.87 8.16 -6.62
C GLY A 92 7.83 7.02 -7.64
N ARG A 93 6.78 6.19 -7.62
CA ARG A 93 6.55 5.08 -8.57
C ARG A 93 5.37 5.32 -9.51
N ARG A 94 4.65 6.45 -9.37
CA ARG A 94 3.55 6.82 -10.29
C ARG A 94 4.11 7.18 -11.68
N PRO A 95 3.41 6.85 -12.78
CA PRO A 95 2.28 5.92 -12.82
C PRO A 95 2.76 4.48 -12.64
N ALA A 96 2.13 3.75 -11.72
CA ALA A 96 2.43 2.35 -11.51
C ALA A 96 1.64 1.49 -12.53
N GLY A 97 2.30 0.49 -13.09
CA GLY A 97 1.70 -0.43 -14.07
C GLY A 97 0.89 -1.55 -13.41
N THR A 98 1.22 -2.79 -13.75
CA THR A 98 0.61 -4.01 -13.20
C THR A 98 1.68 -4.89 -12.57
N GLU A 99 1.30 -5.76 -11.63
CA GLU A 99 2.14 -6.90 -11.21
C GLU A 99 1.88 -8.20 -12.01
N ASN A 100 0.98 -8.13 -13.01
CA ASN A 100 0.58 -9.17 -13.96
C ASN A 100 -0.42 -10.23 -13.46
N HIS A 101 -1.09 -10.03 -12.32
CA HIS A 101 -2.14 -10.95 -11.86
C HIS A 101 -3.49 -10.24 -11.67
N PHE A 102 -3.60 -9.30 -10.71
CA PHE A 102 -4.87 -8.66 -10.36
C PHE A 102 -4.75 -7.17 -10.01
N GLU A 103 -3.54 -6.62 -9.85
CA GLU A 103 -3.33 -5.18 -9.74
C GLU A 103 -3.05 -4.59 -11.12
N ALA A 104 -3.78 -3.57 -11.53
CA ALA A 104 -3.59 -2.97 -12.85
C ALA A 104 -3.90 -1.47 -12.84
N TRP A 105 -2.86 -0.66 -13.08
CA TRP A 105 -2.99 0.77 -13.39
C TRP A 105 -3.76 1.57 -12.34
N GLU A 106 -3.57 1.24 -11.07
CA GLU A 106 -4.31 1.84 -9.95
C GLU A 106 -4.11 3.36 -9.85
N THR A 107 -2.97 3.87 -10.31
CA THR A 107 -2.73 5.32 -10.39
C THR A 107 -3.83 6.01 -11.21
N LEU A 108 -4.35 5.39 -12.27
CA LEU A 108 -5.40 6.00 -13.12
C LEU A 108 -6.74 6.17 -12.40
N THR A 109 -7.03 5.32 -11.42
CA THR A 109 -8.33 5.27 -10.73
C THR A 109 -8.28 5.85 -9.32
N HIS A 110 -7.10 5.85 -8.68
CA HIS A 110 -6.95 6.21 -7.27
C HIS A 110 -6.04 7.39 -7.01
N ALA A 111 -5.12 7.78 -7.89
CA ALA A 111 -4.19 8.86 -7.57
C ALA A 111 -4.94 10.16 -7.26
N ASP A 112 -4.81 10.60 -6.00
CA ASP A 112 -5.41 11.80 -5.45
C ASP A 112 -6.94 11.89 -5.67
N ASN A 113 -7.60 10.73 -5.78
CA ASN A 113 -9.04 10.64 -5.98
C ASN A 113 -9.78 10.90 -4.66
N PRO A 114 -10.58 11.98 -4.54
CA PRO A 114 -11.27 12.30 -3.30
C PRO A 114 -12.54 11.46 -3.07
N ASN A 115 -12.95 10.64 -4.05
CA ASN A 115 -14.24 9.94 -4.04
C ASN A 115 -14.15 8.46 -3.65
#